data_AF-A0A1V3WKD7-F1
#
_entry.id   AF-A0A1V3WKD7-F1
#
_cell.length_a   1.000
_cell.length_b   1.000
_cell.length_c   1.000
_cell.angle_alpha   90.00
_cell.angle_beta   90.00
_cell.angle_gamma   90.00
#
_symmetry.space_group_name_H-M   'P 1'
#
loop_
_entity.id
_entity.type
_entity.pdbx_description
1 polymer ?
#
loop_
_entity_poly.entity_id
_entity_poly.type
_entity_poly.pdbx_seq_one_letter_code
_entity_poly.pdbx_strand_id
1 'polypeptide(L)'
;MGQKINPHGFRLGITTDWKSRWYADKQYAEYVKEDVAIRRLLSSGLERAGIADVEIERTRDRVRVDIHTARPGIVIGRRGTEADRIRADLEKLTGKQVQLNILEVKNPSRKLNWWPRALPNS
;
A
#
# COMPACT_ATOMS: atom_id res chain seq x y z
N MET A 1 15.64 -7.64 -27.34
CA MET A 1 14.25 -7.16 -27.34
C MET A 1 13.83 -6.88 -25.90
N GLY A 2 13.60 -5.61 -25.55
CA GLY A 2 13.35 -5.14 -24.18
C GLY A 2 13.14 -3.62 -24.13
N GLN A 3 12.52 -3.06 -25.17
CA GLN A 3 12.39 -1.61 -25.37
C GLN A 3 11.01 -1.06 -24.97
N LYS A 4 10.21 -1.82 -24.21
CA LYS A 4 8.88 -1.38 -23.79
C LYS A 4 8.96 -0.78 -22.38
N ILE A 5 8.66 0.52 -22.29
CA ILE A 5 8.61 1.26 -21.03
C ILE A 5 7.37 0.80 -20.24
N ASN A 6 7.45 0.79 -18.91
CA ASN A 6 6.28 0.54 -18.07
C ASN A 6 5.23 1.67 -18.30
N PRO A 7 4.04 1.35 -18.82
CA PRO A 7 3.02 2.34 -19.15
C PRO A 7 2.48 3.10 -17.93
N HIS A 8 2.60 2.54 -16.72
CA HIS A 8 2.29 3.27 -15.48
C HIS A 8 3.32 4.36 -15.24
N GLY A 9 4.60 3.99 -15.24
CA GLY A 9 5.71 4.92 -15.06
C GLY A 9 5.71 6.03 -16.11
N PHE A 10 5.45 5.67 -17.38
CA PHE A 10 5.38 6.64 -18.48
C PHE A 10 4.30 7.71 -18.31
N ARG A 11 3.22 7.41 -17.56
CA ARG A 11 2.08 8.30 -17.37
C ARG A 11 2.04 8.95 -15.97
N LEU A 12 3.03 8.67 -15.12
CA LEU A 12 3.12 9.27 -13.79
C LEU A 12 3.24 10.79 -13.89
N GLY A 13 2.42 11.51 -13.12
CA GLY A 13 2.38 12.97 -13.10
C GLY A 13 1.60 13.61 -14.26
N ILE A 14 1.02 12.82 -15.16
CA ILE A 14 0.14 13.31 -16.24
C ILE A 14 -1.28 12.80 -16.02
N THR A 15 -1.49 11.49 -16.15
CA THR A 15 -2.80 10.86 -15.97
C THR A 15 -2.86 9.94 -14.77
N THR A 16 -1.70 9.51 -14.25
CA THR A 16 -1.58 8.59 -13.12
C THR A 16 -0.86 9.29 -11.98
N ASP A 17 -1.43 9.21 -10.78
CA ASP A 17 -0.84 9.78 -9.57
C ASP A 17 0.17 8.86 -8.88
N TRP A 18 0.96 9.46 -7.98
CA TRP A 18 1.92 8.77 -7.14
C TRP A 18 1.23 7.96 -6.04
N LYS A 19 1.70 6.73 -5.82
CA LYS A 19 1.22 5.85 -4.75
C LYS A 19 1.81 6.16 -3.37
N SER A 20 2.88 6.95 -3.31
CA SER A 20 3.44 7.47 -2.08
C SER A 20 3.53 8.99 -2.23
N ARG A 21 2.87 9.74 -1.35
CA ARG A 21 2.75 11.20 -1.41
C ARG A 21 3.29 11.81 -0.13
N TRP A 22 4.55 12.25 -0.20
CA TRP A 22 5.26 12.92 0.89
C TRP A 22 6.52 13.60 0.36
N TYR A 23 7.07 14.54 1.13
CA TYR A 23 8.32 15.22 0.81
C TYR A 23 9.29 15.11 1.98
N ALA A 24 10.55 14.76 1.70
CA ALA A 24 11.62 14.75 2.69
C ALA A 24 12.96 15.03 2.02
N ASP A 25 13.76 15.87 2.67
CA ASP A 25 15.08 16.25 2.18
C ASP A 25 16.14 15.25 2.71
N LYS A 26 16.50 15.35 3.99
CA LYS A 26 17.49 14.45 4.63
C LYS A 26 16.96 13.05 4.96
N GLN A 27 15.66 12.92 5.22
CA GLN A 27 15.03 11.66 5.69
C GLN A 27 14.52 10.79 4.54
N TYR A 28 14.82 11.13 3.28
CA TYR A 28 14.29 10.44 2.11
C TYR A 28 14.60 8.93 2.14
N ALA A 29 15.86 8.56 2.39
CA ALA A 29 16.30 7.16 2.39
C ALA A 29 15.59 6.33 3.48
N GLU A 30 15.36 6.92 4.64
CA GLU A 30 14.65 6.29 5.75
C GLU A 30 13.17 6.05 5.40
N TYR A 31 12.49 7.07 4.84
CA TYR A 31 11.09 6.94 4.44
C TYR A 31 10.89 5.96 3.29
N VAL A 32 11.81 5.87 2.33
CA VAL A 32 11.75 4.83 1.29
C VAL A 32 11.90 3.43 1.90
N LYS A 33 12.84 3.24 2.84
CA LYS A 33 13.03 1.96 3.52
C LYS A 33 11.78 1.55 4.30
N GLU A 34 11.17 2.49 5.00
CA GLU A 34 9.91 2.26 5.71
C GLU A 34 8.76 1.95 4.75
N ASP A 35 8.60 2.70 3.65
CA ASP A 35 7.54 2.43 2.65
C ASP A 35 7.66 1.02 2.07
N VAL A 36 8.88 0.53 1.80
CA VAL A 36 9.12 -0.85 1.36
C VAL A 36 8.72 -1.86 2.44
N ALA A 37 9.06 -1.60 3.71
CA ALA A 37 8.70 -2.47 4.82
C ALA A 37 7.17 -2.53 5.02
N ILE A 38 6.48 -1.40 4.96
CA ILE A 38 5.01 -1.30 5.04
C ILE A 38 4.37 -2.11 3.91
N ARG A 39 4.81 -1.90 2.66
CA ARG A 39 4.27 -2.62 1.50
C ARG A 39 4.50 -4.13 1.60
N ARG A 40 5.66 -4.56 2.12
CA ARG A 40 5.96 -5.98 2.34
C ARG A 40 5.06 -6.60 3.40
N LEU A 41 4.89 -5.94 4.55
CA LEU A 41 4.03 -6.41 5.63
C LEU A 41 2.58 -6.57 5.17
N LEU A 42 2.05 -5.55 4.47
CA LEU A 42 0.68 -5.59 3.94
C LEU A 42 0.51 -6.66 2.87
N SER A 43 1.51 -6.84 1.99
CA SER A 43 1.45 -7.88 0.97
C SER A 43 1.41 -9.29 1.57
N SER A 44 2.20 -9.59 2.61
CA SER A 44 2.21 -10.91 3.24
C SER A 44 0.99 -11.16 4.14
N GLY A 45 0.50 -10.13 4.85
CA GLY A 45 -0.61 -10.29 5.79
C GLY A 45 -1.97 -10.39 5.11
N LEU A 46 -2.13 -9.80 3.92
CA LEU A 46 -3.43 -9.57 3.29
C LEU A 46 -3.55 -10.18 1.87
N GLU A 47 -2.75 -11.19 1.53
CA GLU A 47 -2.87 -11.88 0.22
C GLU A 47 -4.30 -12.34 -0.08
N ARG A 48 -5.00 -12.83 0.96
CA ARG A 48 -6.38 -13.30 0.85
C ARG A 48 -7.41 -12.17 0.72
N ALA A 49 -7.06 -10.92 1.04
CA ALA A 49 -7.99 -9.80 0.91
C ALA A 49 -8.13 -9.33 -0.55
N GLY A 50 -7.11 -9.55 -1.39
CA GLY A 50 -7.09 -8.99 -2.74
C GLY A 50 -6.90 -7.48 -2.70
N ILE A 51 -5.70 -7.06 -2.28
CA ILE A 51 -5.28 -5.66 -2.33
C ILE A 51 -5.09 -5.26 -3.79
N ALA A 52 -5.77 -4.19 -4.20
CA ALA A 52 -5.61 -3.59 -5.51
C ALA A 52 -4.54 -2.48 -5.48
N ASP A 53 -4.56 -1.66 -4.42
CA ASP A 53 -3.56 -0.59 -4.27
C ASP A 53 -3.28 -0.25 -2.81
N VAL A 54 -2.10 0.30 -2.57
CA VAL A 54 -1.69 0.82 -1.25
C VAL A 54 -1.12 2.21 -1.47
N GLU A 55 -1.84 3.20 -0.94
CA GLU A 55 -1.43 4.59 -0.94
C GLU A 55 -0.86 4.97 0.43
N ILE A 56 0.30 5.62 0.42
CA ILE A 56 0.99 6.06 1.63
C ILE A 56 1.11 7.58 1.56
N GLU A 57 0.46 8.27 2.48
CA GLU A 57 0.67 9.69 2.69
C GLU A 57 1.42 9.88 4.00
N ARG A 58 2.40 10.78 4.03
CA ARG A 58 3.14 11.09 5.26
C ARG A 58 3.09 12.59 5.50
N THR A 59 2.79 12.95 6.73
CA THR A 59 3.14 14.27 7.26
C THR A 59 4.30 14.10 8.25
N ARG A 60 4.60 15.15 9.02
CA ARG A 60 5.73 15.14 9.95
C ARG A 60 5.56 14.10 11.07
N ASP A 61 4.35 14.02 11.62
CA ASP A 61 3.96 13.32 12.85
C ASP A 61 3.18 12.02 12.59
N ARG A 62 2.46 11.94 11.47
CA ARG A 62 1.55 10.84 11.16
C ARG A 62 1.82 10.23 9.80
N VAL A 63 1.54 8.94 9.72
CA VAL A 63 1.55 8.18 8.46
C VAL A 63 0.12 7.72 8.20
N ARG A 64 -0.41 8.09 7.04
CA ARG A 64 -1.71 7.63 6.58
C ARG A 64 -1.50 6.55 5.54
N VAL A 65 -2.13 5.40 5.77
CA VAL A 65 -2.08 4.24 4.88
C VAL A 65 -3.48 3.95 4.41
N ASP A 66 -3.72 4.18 3.13
CA ASP A 66 -5.01 3.95 2.48
C ASP A 66 -4.93 2.67 1.65
N ILE A 67 -5.62 1.62 2.12
CA ILE A 67 -5.64 0.31 1.49
C ILE A 67 -6.88 0.21 0.61
N HIS A 68 -6.67 0.03 -0.69
CA HIS A 68 -7.73 -0.28 -1.64
C HIS A 68 -7.87 -1.78 -1.81
N THR A 69 -9.03 -2.33 -1.44
CA THR A 69 -9.26 -3.78 -1.46
C THR A 69 -10.60 -4.15 -2.10
N ALA A 70 -10.65 -5.33 -2.71
CA ALA A 70 -11.89 -5.93 -3.17
C ALA A 70 -12.72 -6.54 -2.03
N ARG A 71 -12.10 -6.87 -0.88
CA ARG A 71 -12.76 -7.54 0.25
C ARG A 71 -12.39 -6.86 1.57
N PRO A 72 -13.02 -5.71 1.92
CA PRO A 72 -12.71 -4.97 3.14
C PRO A 72 -12.94 -5.79 4.41
N GLY A 73 -13.93 -6.69 4.42
CA GLY A 73 -14.23 -7.54 5.59
C GLY A 73 -13.08 -8.43 6.04
N ILE A 74 -12.21 -8.88 5.12
CA ILE A 74 -11.02 -9.69 5.47
C ILE A 74 -9.95 -8.80 6.12
N VAL A 75 -9.79 -7.57 5.66
CA VAL A 75 -8.81 -6.61 6.19
C VAL A 75 -9.22 -6.10 7.58
N ILE A 76 -10.52 -5.90 7.81
CA ILE A 76 -11.05 -5.45 9.11
C ILE A 76 -11.01 -6.61 10.12
N GLY A 77 -11.35 -7.82 9.69
CA GLY A 77 -11.44 -8.99 10.57
C GLY A 77 -12.68 -8.98 11.46
N ARG A 78 -12.76 -9.94 12.40
CA ARG A 78 -13.90 -10.05 13.31
C ARG A 78 -13.85 -8.93 14.35
N ARG A 79 -14.85 -8.04 14.38
CA ARG A 79 -14.91 -6.88 15.30
C ARG A 79 -13.72 -5.90 15.19
N GLY A 80 -13.02 -5.85 14.04
CA GLY A 80 -11.91 -4.91 13.84
C GLY A 80 -10.54 -5.40 14.33
N THR A 81 -10.44 -6.61 14.88
CA THR A 81 -9.19 -7.12 15.47
C THR A 81 -8.01 -7.14 14.49
N GLU A 82 -8.26 -7.42 13.21
CA GLU A 82 -7.19 -7.54 12.23
C GLU A 82 -6.68 -6.15 11.82
N ALA A 83 -7.58 -5.19 11.63
CA ALA A 83 -7.21 -3.80 11.37
C ALA A 83 -6.42 -3.19 12.54
N ASP A 84 -6.81 -3.48 13.78
CA ASP A 84 -6.08 -3.01 14.96
C ASP A 84 -4.70 -3.64 15.09
N ARG A 85 -4.57 -4.94 14.77
CA ARG A 85 -3.28 -5.64 14.73
C ARG A 85 -2.35 -5.03 13.68
N ILE A 86 -2.85 -4.82 12.46
CA ILE A 86 -2.07 -4.21 11.37
C ILE A 86 -1.65 -2.80 11.75
N ARG A 87 -2.54 -2.01 12.35
CA ARG A 87 -2.20 -0.67 12.85
C ARG A 87 -1.05 -0.74 13.86
N ALA A 88 -1.16 -1.60 14.87
CA ALA A 88 -0.12 -1.75 15.90
C ALA A 88 1.23 -2.18 15.31
N ASP A 89 1.23 -3.07 14.32
CA ASP A 89 2.47 -3.50 13.66
C ASP A 89 3.07 -2.39 12.78
N LEU A 90 2.24 -1.58 12.11
CA LEU A 90 2.70 -0.41 11.35
C LEU A 90 3.24 0.70 12.27
N GLU A 91 2.63 0.93 13.43
CA GLU A 91 3.12 1.87 14.44
C GLU A 91 4.48 1.44 15.01
N LYS A 92 4.67 0.14 15.27
CA LYS A 92 5.97 -0.40 15.70
C LYS A 92 7.06 -0.24 14.63
N LEU A 93 6.71 -0.37 13.35
CA LEU A 93 7.66 -0.23 12.24
C LEU A 93 8.08 1.22 11.99
N THR A 94 7.13 2.15 12.09
CA THR A 94 7.36 3.57 11.75
C THR A 94 7.72 4.43 12.96
N GLY A 95 7.42 3.97 14.18
CA GLY A 95 7.58 4.76 15.41
C GLY A 95 6.70 6.02 15.44
N LYS A 96 5.70 6.10 14.56
CA LYS A 96 4.80 7.25 14.38
C LYS A 96 3.35 6.80 14.50
N GLN A 97 2.45 7.76 14.69
CA GLN A 97 1.02 7.47 14.71
C GLN A 97 0.54 7.09 13.30
N VAL A 98 -0.13 5.94 13.19
CA VAL A 98 -0.60 5.43 11.90
C VAL A 98 -2.12 5.54 11.80
N GLN A 99 -2.59 6.22 10.75
CA GLN A 99 -3.99 6.24 10.36
C GLN A 99 -4.21 5.24 9.23
N LEU A 100 -4.92 4.14 9.54
CA LEU A 100 -5.24 3.10 8.57
C LEU A 100 -6.66 3.30 8.04
N ASN A 101 -6.79 3.54 6.74
CA ASN A 101 -8.09 3.59 6.06
C ASN A 101 -8.23 2.41 5.10
N ILE A 102 -9.41 1.80 5.09
CA ILE A 102 -9.73 0.65 4.25
C ILE A 102 -10.84 1.08 3.30
N LEU A 103 -10.51 1.11 2.01
CA LEU A 103 -11.38 1.58 0.94
C LEU A 103 -11.78 0.42 0.04
N GLU A 104 -13.08 0.28 -0.18
CA GLU A 104 -13.62 -0.73 -1.08
C GLU A 104 -13.49 -0.29 -2.55
N VAL A 105 -12.99 -1.20 -3.39
CA VAL A 105 -12.94 -0.99 -4.84
C VAL A 105 -14.30 -1.35 -5.44
N LYS A 106 -15.09 -0.33 -5.80
CA LYS A 106 -16.46 -0.47 -6.37
C LYS A 106 -16.57 -1.41 -7.57
N ASN A 107 -15.53 -1.51 -8.42
CA ASN A 107 -15.52 -2.38 -9.58
C ASN A 107 -14.19 -3.14 -9.68
N PRO A 108 -14.05 -4.29 -8.99
CA PRO A 108 -12.78 -5.01 -8.90
C PRO A 108 -12.23 -5.39 -10.27
N SER A 109 -13.10 -5.80 -11.21
CA SER A 109 -12.72 -6.25 -12.55
C SER A 109 -12.04 -5.18 -13.43
N ARG A 110 -12.40 -3.90 -13.27
CA ARG A 110 -11.89 -2.80 -14.13
C ARG A 110 -10.59 -2.18 -13.61
N LYS A 111 -10.37 -2.20 -12.30
CA LYS A 111 -9.19 -1.59 -11.65
C LYS A 111 -8.01 -2.57 -11.50
N LEU A 112 -8.14 -3.77 -12.05
CA LEU A 112 -7.32 -4.93 -11.68
C LEU A 112 -5.94 -4.94 -12.36
N ASN A 113 -5.02 -4.12 -11.86
CA ASN A 113 -3.62 -4.50 -11.86
C ASN A 113 -3.41 -5.33 -10.60
N TRP A 114 -3.37 -6.66 -10.73
CA TRP A 114 -2.89 -7.48 -9.62
C TRP A 114 -1.47 -7.00 -9.31
N TRP A 115 -1.31 -6.33 -8.16
CA TRP A 115 -0.01 -6.15 -7.53
C TRP A 115 0.73 -7.48 -7.63
N PRO A 116 1.99 -7.53 -8.09
CA PRO A 116 2.56 -8.75 -8.63
C PRO A 116 2.35 -9.89 -7.65
N ARG A 117 1.39 -10.78 -7.98
CA ARG A 117 1.33 -12.12 -7.43
C ARG A 117 2.72 -12.64 -7.72
N ALA A 118 3.49 -12.94 -6.68
CA ALA A 118 4.74 -13.65 -6.81
C ALA A 118 4.50 -14.74 -7.86
N LEU A 119 5.15 -14.60 -9.03
CA LEU A 119 5.20 -15.69 -9.97
C LEU A 119 5.75 -16.87 -9.18
N PRO A 120 5.10 -18.05 -9.22
CA PRO A 120 5.65 -19.20 -8.53
C PRO A 120 7.07 -19.40 -9.07
N ASN A 121 8.05 -19.41 -8.15
CA ASN A 121 9.42 -19.78 -8.47
C ASN A 121 9.37 -21.11 -9.25
N SER A 122 9.80 -21.07 -10.50
CA SER A 122 10.23 -22.23 -11.28
C SER A 122 11.57 -22.74 -10.76
#